data_AF-A0A498NZ84-F1
#
_entry.id   AF-A0A498NZ84-F1
#
_cell.length_a   1.000
_cell.length_b   1.000
_cell.length_c   1.000
_cell.angle_alpha   90.00
_cell.angle_beta   90.00
_cell.angle_gamma   90.00
#
_symmetry.space_group_name_H-M   'P 1'
#
loop_
_entity.id
_entity.type
_entity.pdbx_description
1 polymer ?
#
loop_
_entity_poly.entity_id
_entity_poly.type
_entity_poly.pdbx_seq_one_letter_code
_entity_poly.pdbx_strand_id
1 'polypeptide(L)'
;MANKYRQDLFVILRDFSGLVQILIPQDESKSEVKNAFLGLTVESVIMVKGRVRRRPEGQENKKMSTGEIEVCAESIEVLNTCRKLPFEIKEFVKGAKEFVVPSGDPGKFYSLPQSPQQFKQLLMVAGIDR
;
A
#
# COMPACT_ATOMS: atom_id res chain seq x y z
N MET A 1 16.38 -20.82 -6.95
CA MET A 1 16.51 -20.24 -5.58
C MET A 1 16.58 -18.72 -5.71
N ALA A 2 15.45 -18.01 -5.68
CA ALA A 2 15.44 -16.54 -5.77
C ALA A 2 14.13 -15.94 -5.24
N ASN A 3 14.24 -14.84 -4.48
CA ASN A 3 13.19 -13.97 -3.94
C ASN A 3 12.21 -14.55 -2.89
N LYS A 4 12.76 -14.91 -1.73
CA LYS A 4 12.05 -14.63 -0.47
C LYS A 4 12.20 -13.12 -0.25
N TYR A 5 11.17 -12.34 -0.61
CA TYR A 5 11.12 -10.90 -0.34
C TYR A 5 11.53 -10.66 1.12
N ARG A 6 12.37 -9.65 1.35
CA ARG A 6 12.81 -9.17 2.67
C ARG A 6 11.63 -8.58 3.46
N GLN A 7 10.56 -9.36 3.67
CA GLN A 7 9.33 -8.95 4.35
C GLN A 7 9.57 -8.57 5.82
N ASP A 8 10.73 -8.95 6.38
CA ASP A 8 11.10 -8.67 7.76
C ASP A 8 11.82 -7.31 7.93
N LEU A 9 12.12 -6.59 6.83
CA LEU A 9 12.94 -5.36 6.87
C LEU A 9 12.16 -4.10 6.49
N PHE A 10 11.29 -4.14 5.48
CA PHE A 10 10.52 -2.99 5.06
C PHE A 10 9.23 -3.40 4.35
N VAL A 11 8.25 -2.49 4.33
CA VAL A 11 7.05 -2.57 3.50
C VAL A 11 6.92 -1.35 2.60
N ILE A 12 6.16 -1.47 1.52
CA ILE A 12 5.80 -0.33 0.67
C ILE A 12 4.37 0.07 1.01
N LEU A 13 4.21 1.29 1.52
CA LEU A 13 2.92 1.90 1.75
C LEU A 13 2.48 2.67 0.50
N ARG A 14 1.23 2.48 0.09
CA ARG A 14 0.64 3.14 -1.07
C ARG A 14 -0.49 4.05 -0.61
N ASP A 15 -0.51 5.27 -1.12
CA ASP A 15 -1.63 6.20 -1.02
C ASP A 15 -1.96 6.78 -2.41
N PHE A 16 -2.85 7.78 -2.46
CA PHE A 16 -3.21 8.46 -3.72
C PHE A 16 -2.04 9.25 -4.33
N SER A 17 -1.08 9.68 -3.51
CA SER A 17 0.03 10.53 -3.94
C SER A 17 1.17 9.70 -4.53
N GLY A 18 1.33 8.45 -4.08
CA GLY A 18 2.29 7.51 -4.62
C GLY A 18 2.65 6.38 -3.66
N LEU A 19 3.92 6.01 -3.69
CA LEU A 19 4.49 4.89 -2.95
C LEU A 19 5.57 5.41 -2.02
N VAL A 20 5.60 4.95 -0.78
CA VAL A 20 6.62 5.27 0.22
C VAL A 20 7.13 3.98 0.85
N GLN A 21 8.44 3.90 1.09
CA GLN A 21 9.03 2.79 1.82
C GLN A 21 8.98 3.05 3.32
N ILE A 22 8.44 2.08 4.06
CA ILE A 22 8.39 2.06 5.51
C ILE A 22 9.38 1.01 6.01
N LEU A 23 10.37 1.44 6.78
CA LEU A 23 11.34 0.55 7.41
C LEU A 23 10.77 0.01 8.72
N ILE A 24 10.83 -1.32 8.88
CA ILE A 24 10.39 -2.01 10.10
C ILE A 24 11.53 -1.95 11.13
N PRO A 25 11.28 -1.44 12.35
CA PRO A 25 12.30 -1.38 13.39
C PRO A 25 12.78 -2.79 13.77
N GLN A 26 14.09 -2.94 13.97
CA GLN A 26 14.71 -4.21 14.35
C GLN A 26 15.05 -4.30 15.84
N ASP A 27 14.86 -3.22 16.58
CA ASP A 27 15.12 -3.16 18.01
C ASP A 27 14.14 -4.06 18.79
N GLU A 28 14.65 -4.82 19.77
CA GLU A 28 13.81 -5.70 20.60
C GLU A 28 12.72 -4.95 21.38
N SER A 29 12.99 -3.68 21.73
CA SER A 29 12.04 -2.79 22.41
C SER A 29 10.80 -2.45 21.57
N LYS A 30 10.86 -2.63 20.25
CA LYS A 30 9.75 -2.38 19.31
C LYS A 30 9.23 -3.67 18.67
N SER A 31 9.38 -4.78 19.38
CA SER A 31 8.90 -6.11 18.94
C SER A 31 7.41 -6.12 18.62
N GLU A 32 6.58 -5.34 19.32
CA GLU A 32 5.15 -5.20 19.05
C GLU A 32 4.87 -4.64 17.65
N VAL A 33 5.54 -3.54 17.28
CA VAL A 33 5.42 -2.90 15.97
C VAL A 33 5.86 -3.87 14.87
N LYS A 34 6.97 -4.58 15.11
CA LYS A 34 7.48 -5.60 14.17
C LYS A 34 6.46 -6.72 13.96
N ASN A 35 5.89 -7.25 15.03
CA ASN A 35 4.88 -8.31 14.96
C ASN A 35 3.62 -7.84 14.23
N ALA A 36 3.19 -6.59 14.44
CA ALA A 36 2.06 -6.02 13.72
C ALA A 36 2.33 -5.99 12.20
N PHE A 37 3.51 -5.59 11.74
CA PHE A 37 3.88 -5.65 10.32
C PHE A 37 3.95 -7.08 9.77
N LEU A 38 4.49 -8.02 10.54
CA LEU A 38 4.58 -9.44 10.14
C LEU A 38 3.21 -10.10 9.99
N GLY A 39 2.21 -9.64 10.74
CA GLY A 39 0.82 -10.11 10.64
C GLY A 39 0.03 -9.53 9.46
N LEU A 40 0.58 -8.57 8.72
CA LEU A 40 -0.13 -7.94 7.61
C LEU A 40 -0.15 -8.82 6.36
N THR A 41 -1.32 -8.86 5.74
CA THR A 41 -1.46 -9.32 4.36
C THR A 41 -1.27 -8.14 3.39
N VAL A 42 -0.88 -8.46 2.15
CA VAL A 42 -0.79 -7.47 1.07
C VAL A 42 -2.15 -6.78 0.88
N GLU A 43 -2.14 -5.48 0.61
CA GLU A 43 -3.32 -4.61 0.50
C GLU A 43 -4.11 -4.37 1.82
N SER A 44 -3.54 -4.71 2.99
CA SER A 44 -4.09 -4.23 4.27
C SER A 44 -3.94 -2.71 4.41
N VAL A 45 -4.92 -2.07 5.02
CA VAL A 45 -4.93 -0.62 5.26
C VAL A 45 -4.37 -0.34 6.65
N ILE A 46 -3.30 0.45 6.70
CA ILE A 46 -2.58 0.78 7.92
C ILE A 46 -2.33 2.28 8.00
N MET A 47 -2.24 2.78 9.23
CA MET A 47 -1.68 4.08 9.54
C MET A 47 -0.33 3.87 10.22
N VAL A 48 0.70 4.57 9.76
CA VAL A 48 2.05 4.49 10.32
C VAL A 48 2.50 5.88 10.75
N LYS A 49 3.03 6.00 11.97
CA LYS A 49 3.75 7.20 12.41
C LYS A 49 5.22 6.85 12.57
N GLY A 50 6.09 7.73 12.11
CA GLY A 50 7.53 7.47 12.11
C GLY A 50 8.36 8.67 11.67
N ARG A 51 9.68 8.50 11.70
CA ARG A 51 10.64 9.52 11.29
C ARG A 51 11.07 9.30 9.85
N VAL A 52 11.06 10.37 9.06
CA VAL A 52 11.59 10.36 7.71
C VAL A 52 13.12 10.43 7.76
N ARG A 53 13.79 9.57 7.00
CA ARG A 53 15.24 9.63 6.79
C ARG A 53 15.59 9.37 5.32
N ARG A 54 16.80 9.76 4.92
CA ARG A 54 17.35 9.36 3.63
C ARG A 54 17.67 7.87 3.62
N ARG A 55 17.51 7.23 2.47
CA ARG A 55 17.99 5.87 2.28
C ARG A 55 19.52 5.84 2.34
N PRO A 56 20.13 4.73 2.78
CA PRO A 56 21.58 4.55 2.70
C PRO A 56 22.08 4.69 1.26
N GLU A 57 23.32 5.14 1.11
CA GLU A 57 23.96 5.29 -0.20
C GLU A 57 23.87 3.98 -1.01
N GLY A 58 23.47 4.09 -2.28
CA GLY A 58 23.29 2.95 -3.18
C GLY A 58 21.97 2.19 -3.05
N GLN A 59 21.11 2.51 -2.08
CA GLN A 59 19.76 1.91 -1.93
C GLN A 59 18.62 2.82 -2.41
N GLU A 60 18.96 3.94 -3.05
CA GLU A 60 18.01 4.85 -3.66
C GLU A 60 17.28 4.20 -4.84
N ASN A 61 15.97 4.45 -4.96
CA ASN A 61 15.15 3.93 -6.04
C ASN A 61 14.68 5.01 -7.00
N LYS A 62 15.41 5.22 -8.10
CA LYS A 62 15.08 6.23 -9.13
C LYS A 62 13.72 6.06 -9.82
N LYS A 63 13.06 4.89 -9.68
CA LYS A 63 11.73 4.64 -10.24
C LYS A 63 10.59 5.20 -9.39
N MET A 64 10.88 5.60 -8.14
CA MET A 64 9.90 6.14 -7.20
C MET A 64 10.17 7.62 -6.93
N SER A 65 9.12 8.43 -6.84
CA SER A 65 9.26 9.84 -6.48
C SER A 65 9.83 10.03 -5.07
N THR A 66 9.58 9.10 -4.15
CA THR A 66 10.17 9.09 -2.80
C THR A 66 11.36 8.12 -2.72
N GLY A 67 12.04 7.89 -3.83
CA GLY A 67 13.12 6.92 -3.98
C GLY A 67 14.35 7.19 -3.11
N GLU A 68 14.55 8.45 -2.70
CA GLU A 68 15.68 8.90 -1.90
C GLU A 68 15.44 8.79 -0.39
N ILE A 69 14.17 8.58 0.01
CA ILE A 69 13.75 8.61 1.41
C ILE A 69 13.04 7.31 1.82
N GLU A 70 12.98 7.09 3.13
CA GLU A 70 12.20 6.06 3.78
C GLU A 70 11.72 6.54 5.16
N VAL A 71 10.67 5.91 5.68
CA VAL A 71 10.11 6.24 6.99
C VAL A 71 10.43 5.13 7.98
N CYS A 72 11.17 5.42 9.04
CA CYS A 72 11.38 4.51 10.15
C CYS A 72 10.11 4.47 11.02
N ALA A 73 9.40 3.34 11.02
CA ALA A 73 8.17 3.21 11.79
C ALA A 73 8.43 3.29 13.30
N GLU A 74 7.70 4.17 13.98
CA GLU A 74 7.67 4.28 15.44
C GLU A 74 6.40 3.65 16.01
N SER A 75 5.27 3.78 15.31
CA SER A 75 4.02 3.10 15.64
C SER A 75 3.23 2.75 14.38
N ILE A 76 2.38 1.75 14.51
CA ILE A 76 1.47 1.27 13.46
C ILE A 76 0.09 1.05 14.06
N GLU A 77 -0.93 1.45 13.34
CA GLU A 77 -2.32 1.13 13.60
C GLU A 77 -2.90 0.42 12.37
N VAL A 78 -3.50 -0.76 12.57
CA VAL A 78 -4.13 -1.51 11.49
C VAL A 78 -5.59 -1.06 11.40
N LEU A 79 -5.91 -0.32 10.34
CA LEU A 79 -7.26 0.22 10.13
C LEU A 79 -8.20 -0.82 9.53
N ASN A 80 -7.68 -1.64 8.61
CA ASN A 80 -8.43 -2.73 8.02
C ASN A 80 -7.51 -3.84 7.51
N THR A 81 -7.82 -5.09 7.83
CA THR A 81 -7.04 -6.25 7.39
C THR A 81 -7.61 -6.81 6.08
N CYS A 82 -6.74 -7.08 5.10
CA CYS A 82 -7.16 -7.67 3.85
C CYS A 82 -7.09 -9.21 3.90
N ARG A 83 -8.01 -9.91 3.22
CA ARG A 83 -7.81 -11.35 2.95
C ARG A 83 -6.93 -11.51 1.73
N LYS A 84 -6.28 -12.67 1.60
CA LYS A 84 -5.47 -12.97 0.41
C LYS A 84 -6.31 -12.78 -0.85
N LEU A 85 -5.92 -11.81 -1.68
CA LEU A 85 -6.60 -11.52 -2.94
C LEU A 85 -6.38 -12.67 -3.93
N PRO A 86 -7.36 -12.96 -4.80
CA PRO A 86 -7.21 -13.94 -5.86
C PRO A 86 -6.28 -13.47 -7.00
N PHE A 87 -5.76 -12.24 -6.92
CA PHE A 87 -4.86 -11.62 -7.90
C PHE A 87 -3.90 -10.63 -7.22
N GLU A 88 -2.79 -10.31 -7.88
CA GLU A 88 -1.81 -9.32 -7.42
C GLU A 88 -2.07 -7.94 -8.06
N ILE A 89 -2.04 -6.87 -7.26
CA ILE A 89 -2.18 -5.49 -7.76
C ILE A 89 -0.79 -4.93 -8.11
N LYS A 90 -0.33 -5.22 -9.33
CA LYS A 90 1.02 -4.86 -9.80
C LYS A 90 1.18 -3.42 -10.27
N GLU A 91 0.17 -2.87 -10.92
CA GLU A 91 0.29 -1.58 -11.60
C GLU A 91 -0.75 -0.59 -11.08
N PHE A 92 -0.26 0.47 -10.45
CA PHE A 92 -1.01 1.71 -10.32
C PHE A 92 -0.68 2.57 -11.54
N VAL A 93 -1.63 2.73 -12.45
CA VAL A 93 -1.46 3.64 -13.60
C VAL A 93 -1.60 5.07 -13.08
N LYS A 94 -0.48 5.65 -12.62
CA LYS A 94 -0.40 7.08 -12.32
C LYS A 94 -0.54 7.82 -13.65
N GLY A 95 -1.73 8.33 -13.95
CA GLY A 95 -2.01 9.04 -15.19
C GLY A 95 -3.33 8.71 -15.88
N ALA A 96 -4.09 7.74 -15.38
CA ALA A 96 -5.47 7.60 -15.82
C ALA A 96 -6.25 8.81 -15.25
N LYS A 97 -6.65 9.75 -16.10
CA LYS A 97 -7.42 10.95 -15.70
C LYS A 97 -8.65 10.49 -14.92
N GLU A 98 -8.61 10.59 -13.59
CA GLU A 98 -9.78 10.34 -12.76
C GLU A 98 -10.81 11.43 -13.05
N PHE A 99 -11.90 11.04 -13.70
CA PHE A 99 -13.04 11.92 -13.89
C PHE A 99 -13.81 11.94 -12.58
N VAL A 100 -13.71 13.06 -11.87
CA VAL A 100 -14.48 13.33 -10.66
C VAL A 100 -15.86 13.83 -11.08
N VAL A 101 -16.90 13.12 -10.65
CA VAL A 101 -18.30 13.49 -10.89
C VAL A 101 -18.88 13.99 -9.57
N PRO A 102 -19.37 15.24 -9.48
CA PRO A 102 -19.99 15.74 -8.26
C PRO A 102 -21.24 14.90 -7.95
N SER A 103 -21.42 14.55 -6.68
CA SER A 103 -22.68 13.94 -6.23
C SER A 103 -23.65 15.04 -5.77
N GLY A 104 -24.92 14.67 -5.56
CA GLY A 104 -25.92 15.57 -4.96
C GLY A 104 -25.67 15.84 -3.46
N ASP A 105 -24.74 15.11 -2.83
CA ASP A 105 -24.41 15.25 -1.42
C ASP A 105 -23.25 16.25 -1.23
N PRO A 106 -23.39 17.27 -0.37
CA PRO A 106 -22.33 18.22 -0.08
C PRO A 106 -21.04 17.52 0.41
N GLY A 107 -19.92 17.81 -0.25
CA GLY A 107 -18.60 17.30 0.13
C GLY A 107 -18.29 15.88 -0.34
N LYS A 108 -19.17 15.23 -1.11
CA LYS A 108 -18.91 13.91 -1.72
C LYS A 108 -18.79 14.00 -3.24
N PHE A 109 -18.08 13.05 -3.82
CA PHE A 109 -17.91 12.90 -5.25
C PHE A 109 -17.72 11.43 -5.63
N TYR A 110 -18.01 11.09 -6.88
CA TYR A 110 -17.70 9.78 -7.46
C TYR A 110 -16.45 9.89 -8.34
N SER A 111 -15.58 8.88 -8.33
CA SER A 111 -14.51 8.75 -9.33
C SER A 111 -14.91 7.70 -10.36
N LEU A 112 -14.77 8.04 -11.65
CA LEU A 112 -15.03 7.07 -12.72
C LEU A 112 -13.86 6.09 -12.82
N PRO A 113 -14.10 4.78 -12.59
CA PRO A 113 -13.06 3.78 -12.71
C PRO A 113 -12.60 3.68 -14.16
N GLN A 114 -11.29 3.72 -14.37
CA GLN A 114 -10.67 3.75 -15.68
C GLN A 114 -10.69 2.40 -16.39
N SER A 115 -11.04 1.34 -15.65
CA SER A 115 -11.16 -0.02 -16.14
C SER A 115 -12.26 -0.75 -15.35
N PRO A 116 -13.18 -1.48 -16.01
CA PRO A 116 -14.22 -2.23 -15.30
C PRO A 116 -13.67 -3.44 -14.52
N GLN A 117 -12.35 -3.67 -14.53
CA GLN A 117 -11.67 -4.82 -13.94
C GLN A 117 -12.03 -5.02 -12.48
N GLN A 118 -12.08 -3.95 -11.68
CA GLN A 118 -12.45 -4.03 -10.26
C GLN A 118 -13.90 -4.52 -10.09
N PHE A 119 -14.81 -4.01 -10.91
CA PHE A 119 -16.22 -4.41 -10.87
C PHE A 119 -16.40 -5.85 -11.34
N LYS A 120 -15.70 -6.24 -12.41
CA LYS A 120 -15.68 -7.61 -12.92
C LYS A 120 -15.15 -8.60 -11.88
N GLN A 121 -14.13 -8.22 -11.11
CA GLN A 121 -13.61 -9.05 -10.02
C GLN A 121 -14.62 -9.21 -8.89
N LEU A 122 -15.33 -8.14 -8.52
CA LEU A 122 -16.40 -8.21 -7.52
C LEU A 122 -17.52 -9.14 -7.98
N LEU A 123 -17.92 -9.07 -9.25
CA LEU A 123 -18.93 -9.95 -9.84
C LEU A 123 -18.50 -11.43 -9.83
N MET A 124 -17.24 -11.72 -10.18
CA MET A 124 -16.70 -13.09 -10.13
C MET A 124 -16.68 -13.64 -8.69
N VAL A 125 -16.34 -12.81 -7.69
CA VAL A 125 -16.39 -13.22 -6.27
C VAL A 125 -17.83 -13.42 -5.79
N ALA A 126 -18.78 -12.65 -6.31
CA ALA A 126 -20.20 -12.79 -6.01
C ALA A 126 -20.85 -14.02 -6.69
N GLY A 127 -20.08 -14.84 -7.40
CA GLY A 127 -20.59 -16.01 -8.11
C GLY A 127 -21.40 -15.67 -9.37
N ILE A 128 -21.35 -14.42 -9.84
CA ILE A 128 -21.91 -14.01 -11.11
C ILE A 128 -20.86 -14.33 -12.17
N ASP A 129 -20.87 -15.59 -12.60
CA ASP A 129 -20.09 -16.05 -13.72
C ASP A 129 -20.75 -15.64 -15.05
N ARG A 130 -19.97 -15.64 -16.14
CA ARG A 130 -20.41 -15.21 -17.48
C ARG A 130 -21.71 -15.84 -17.97
#